data_AF-A0A416MGT5-F1
#
_entry.id   AF-A0A416MGT5-F1
#
_cell.length_a   1.000
_cell.length_b   1.000
_cell.length_c   1.000
_cell.angle_alpha   90.00
_cell.angle_beta   90.00
_cell.angle_gamma   90.00
#
_symmetry.space_group_name_H-M   'P 1'
#
loop_
_entity.id
_entity.type
_entity.pdbx_description
1 polymer ?
#
loop_
_entity_poly.entity_id
_entity_poly.type
_entity_poly.pdbx_seq_one_letter_code
_entity_poly.pdbx_strand_id
1 'polypeptide(L)'
;MSYPESACMCMNGQPKLAALVALELFAASGTKVYYSGDFDPEGLWIAQRLAYFYPGNFEFLNMDTECYEKCISDEPISDVRLKQLERITDERLLGAVQMMRREKKSGYQEGIL
;
A
#
# COMPACT_ATOMS: atom_id res chain seq x y z
N MET A 1 3.25 13.85 11.88
CA MET A 1 3.37 13.54 10.44
C MET A 1 2.58 14.59 9.68
N SER A 2 3.14 15.22 8.65
CA SER A 2 2.45 16.22 7.82
C SER A 2 1.99 15.57 6.52
N TYR A 3 0.71 15.62 6.22
CA TYR A 3 0.17 15.21 4.92
C TYR A 3 0.44 16.32 3.90
N PRO A 4 0.85 16.01 2.65
CA PRO A 4 0.97 17.02 1.62
C PRO A 4 -0.41 17.60 1.29
N GLU A 5 -0.50 18.91 1.06
CA GLU A 5 -1.73 19.53 0.54
C GLU A 5 -2.02 18.96 -0.86
N SER A 6 -3.01 18.07 -0.95
CA SER A 6 -3.19 17.16 -2.08
C SER A 6 -4.65 16.89 -2.39
N ALA A 7 -4.95 16.56 -3.65
CA ALA A 7 -6.22 15.95 -4.00
C ALA A 7 -6.22 14.46 -3.60
N CYS A 8 -7.33 13.99 -3.06
CA CYS A 8 -7.49 12.60 -2.64
C CYS A 8 -8.42 11.84 -3.59
N MET A 9 -8.02 10.62 -3.97
CA MET A 9 -8.86 9.67 -4.69
C MET A 9 -8.94 8.37 -3.89
N CYS A 10 -10.14 8.05 -3.39
CA CYS A 10 -10.35 6.81 -2.64
C CYS A 10 -10.76 5.68 -3.59
N MET A 11 -10.25 4.47 -3.32
CA MET A 11 -10.61 3.24 -4.03
C MET A 11 -11.20 2.24 -3.04
N ASN A 12 -12.08 1.36 -3.51
CA ASN A 12 -12.65 0.28 -2.71
C ASN A 12 -11.99 -1.04 -3.13
N GLY A 13 -10.78 -1.27 -2.61
CA GLY A 13 -9.93 -2.42 -2.95
C GLY A 13 -9.24 -2.27 -4.31
N GLN A 14 -9.20 -3.36 -5.08
CA GLN A 14 -8.47 -3.43 -6.35
C GLN A 14 -8.93 -2.31 -7.31
N PRO A 15 -7.98 -1.50 -7.85
CA PRO A 15 -8.29 -0.45 -8.81
C PRO A 15 -9.08 -0.96 -10.03
N LYS A 16 -10.19 -0.30 -10.34
CA LYS A 16 -10.98 -0.53 -11.56
C LYS A 16 -10.37 0.23 -12.75
N LEU A 17 -10.81 -0.10 -13.96
CA LEU A 17 -10.32 0.52 -15.20
C LEU A 17 -10.32 2.06 -15.13
N ALA A 18 -11.39 2.67 -14.62
CA ALA A 18 -11.46 4.14 -14.51
C ALA A 18 -10.33 4.73 -13.64
N ALA A 19 -9.96 4.06 -12.55
CA ALA A 19 -8.85 4.50 -11.69
C ALA A 19 -7.49 4.32 -12.39
N LEU A 20 -7.32 3.24 -13.16
CA LEU A 20 -6.11 3.02 -13.95
C LEU A 20 -5.96 4.08 -15.06
N VAL A 21 -7.05 4.41 -15.76
CA VAL A 21 -7.04 5.49 -16.77
C VAL A 21 -6.73 6.84 -16.13
N ALA A 22 -7.27 7.13 -14.94
CA ALA A 22 -6.93 8.35 -14.22
C ALA A 22 -5.43 8.41 -13.89
N LEU A 23 -4.84 7.30 -13.44
CA LEU A 23 -3.40 7.19 -13.20
C LEU A 23 -2.58 7.41 -14.48
N GLU A 24 -2.99 6.91 -15.64
CA GLU A 24 -2.31 7.20 -16.91
C GLU A 24 -2.33 8.70 -17.24
N LEU A 25 -3.47 9.37 -17.02
CA LEU A 25 -3.59 10.81 -17.22
C LEU A 25 -2.70 11.59 -16.25
N PHE A 26 -2.61 11.18 -14.99
CA PHE A 26 -1.72 11.78 -13.99
C PHE A 26 -0.25 11.62 -14.39
N ALA A 27 0.13 10.46 -14.90
CA ALA A 27 1.48 10.24 -15.39
C ALA A 27 1.79 11.12 -16.59
N ALA A 28 0.85 11.25 -17.54
CA ALA A 28 0.98 12.14 -18.70
C ALA A 28 1.12 13.62 -18.33
N SER A 29 0.51 14.06 -17.22
CA SER A 29 0.66 15.42 -16.69
C SER A 29 1.88 15.61 -15.78
N GLY A 30 2.68 14.56 -15.52
CA GLY A 30 3.83 14.63 -14.61
C GLY A 30 3.45 14.76 -13.13
N THR A 31 2.23 14.38 -12.77
CA THR A 31 1.72 14.46 -11.40
C THR A 31 2.46 13.46 -10.51
N LYS A 32 2.79 13.86 -9.28
CA LYS A 32 3.30 12.94 -8.27
C LYS A 32 2.13 12.23 -7.59
N VAL A 33 2.21 10.91 -7.49
CA VAL A 33 1.17 10.07 -6.85
C VAL A 33 1.71 9.50 -5.55
N TYR A 34 0.90 9.62 -4.50
CA TYR A 34 1.11 8.97 -3.22
C TYR A 34 0.06 7.89 -3.03
N TYR A 35 0.47 6.70 -2.57
CA TYR A 35 -0.44 5.61 -2.24
C TYR A 35 -0.31 5.21 -0.78
N SER A 36 -1.46 5.07 -0.11
CA SER A 36 -1.59 4.49 1.23
C SER A 36 -2.68 3.43 1.21
N GLY A 37 -2.59 2.44 2.09
CA GLY A 37 -3.58 1.38 2.23
C GLY A 37 -3.30 0.51 3.45
N ASP A 38 -4.09 -0.55 3.62
CA ASP A 38 -3.95 -1.44 4.77
C ASP A 38 -2.69 -2.32 4.69
N PHE A 39 -2.17 -2.67 5.87
CA PHE A 39 -1.14 -3.69 6.04
C PHE A 39 -1.77 -5.07 6.11
N ASP A 40 -2.24 -5.53 4.96
CA ASP A 40 -2.61 -6.91 4.72
C ASP A 40 -2.06 -7.38 3.35
N PRO A 41 -2.11 -8.69 3.04
CA PRO A 41 -1.51 -9.17 1.79
C PRO A 41 -2.11 -8.55 0.53
N GLU A 42 -3.41 -8.29 0.52
CA GLU A 42 -4.15 -7.68 -0.58
C GLU A 42 -3.78 -6.19 -0.75
N GLY A 43 -3.67 -5.43 0.34
CA GLY A 43 -3.28 -4.03 0.38
C GLY A 43 -1.86 -3.82 -0.14
N LEU A 44 -0.90 -4.63 0.32
CA LEU A 44 0.48 -4.60 -0.18
C LEU A 44 0.56 -5.02 -1.66
N TRP A 45 -0.27 -5.98 -2.08
CA TRP A 45 -0.33 -6.40 -3.47
C TRP A 45 -0.85 -5.28 -4.39
N ILE A 46 -1.89 -4.58 -3.98
CA ILE A 46 -2.39 -3.40 -4.71
C ILE A 46 -1.31 -2.32 -4.76
N ALA A 47 -0.66 -2.03 -3.64
CA ALA A 47 0.41 -1.04 -3.54
C ALA A 47 1.52 -1.29 -4.58
N GLN A 48 2.07 -2.50 -4.60
CA GLN A 48 3.09 -2.90 -5.56
C GLN A 48 2.61 -2.84 -7.00
N ARG A 49 1.40 -3.33 -7.29
CA ARG A 49 0.87 -3.31 -8.66
C ARG A 49 0.68 -1.90 -9.19
N LEU A 50 0.26 -0.97 -8.33
CA LEU A 50 0.13 0.44 -8.70
C LEU A 50 1.50 1.08 -8.92
N ALA A 51 2.48 0.78 -8.08
CA ALA A 51 3.85 1.25 -8.27
C ALA A 51 4.46 0.77 -9.59
N TYR A 52 4.19 -0.48 -10.00
CA TYR A 52 4.66 -1.02 -11.28
C TYR A 52 3.86 -0.50 -12.48
N PHE A 53 2.57 -0.22 -12.28
CA PHE A 53 1.71 0.31 -13.34
C PHE A 53 2.00 1.78 -13.64
N TYR A 54 2.27 2.60 -12.62
CA TYR A 54 2.42 4.03 -12.77
C TYR A 54 3.85 4.41 -13.21
N PRO A 55 4.06 4.93 -14.43
CA PRO A 55 5.41 5.22 -14.93
C PRO A 55 5.97 6.56 -14.41
N GLY A 56 5.19 7.35 -13.66
CA GLY A 56 5.60 8.64 -13.12
C GLY A 56 6.22 8.56 -11.72
N ASN A 57 6.27 9.70 -11.02
CA ASN A 57 6.74 9.73 -9.63
C ASN A 57 5.70 9.13 -8.68
N PHE A 58 5.99 7.94 -8.14
CA PHE A 58 5.13 7.19 -7.24
C PHE A 58 5.82 6.92 -5.91
N GLU A 59 5.20 7.37 -4.82
CA GLU A 59 5.68 7.12 -3.46
C GLU A 59 4.62 6.42 -2.61
N PHE A 60 5.08 5.53 -1.75
CA PHE A 60 4.21 5.00 -0.70
C PHE A 60 4.14 5.99 0.44
N LEU A 61 2.93 6.26 0.90
CA LEU A 61 2.63 7.09 2.05
C LEU A 61 2.21 6.18 3.21
N ASN A 62 2.99 6.21 4.29
CA ASN A 62 2.72 5.47 5.52
C ASN A 62 2.66 3.94 5.36
N MET A 63 3.43 3.36 4.42
CA MET A 63 3.46 1.91 4.17
C MET A 63 4.80 1.26 4.59
N ASP A 64 5.52 1.89 5.51
CA ASP A 64 6.81 1.38 6.01
C ASP A 64 6.65 0.54 7.30
N THR A 65 7.78 0.00 7.76
CA THR A 65 7.88 -0.80 8.98
C THR A 65 7.37 -0.06 10.22
N GLU A 66 7.72 1.22 10.37
CA GLU A 66 7.34 2.02 11.54
C GLU A 66 5.83 2.28 11.59
N CYS A 67 5.22 2.47 10.41
CA CYS A 67 3.78 2.62 10.28
C CYS A 67 3.05 1.33 10.65
N TYR A 68 3.53 0.18 10.18
CA TYR A 68 2.96 -1.12 10.56
C TYR A 68 2.98 -1.35 12.07
N GLU A 69 4.10 -1.03 12.74
CA GLU A 69 4.21 -1.18 14.20
C GLU A 69 3.18 -0.33 14.97
N LYS A 70 2.82 0.84 14.43
CA LYS A 70 1.82 1.72 15.05
C LYS A 70 0.40 1.24 14.84
N CYS A 71 0.11 0.65 13.69
CA CYS A 71 -1.26 0.33 13.27
C CYS A 71 -1.60 -1.16 13.29
N ILE A 72 -0.69 -2.01 13.75
CA ILE A 72 -0.93 -3.44 13.92
C ILE A 72 -2.18 -3.68 14.78
N SER A 73 -3.06 -4.55 14.29
CA SER A 73 -4.31 -4.93 14.94
C SER A 73 -4.20 -6.31 15.60
N ASP A 74 -5.25 -6.74 16.29
CA ASP A 74 -5.36 -8.12 16.78
C ASP A 74 -5.95 -9.09 15.75
N GLU A 75 -6.27 -8.64 14.53
CA GLU A 75 -6.81 -9.50 13.48
C GLU A 75 -5.69 -10.40 12.90
N PRO A 76 -5.82 -11.74 13.02
CA PRO A 76 -4.80 -12.66 12.55
C PRO A 76 -4.85 -12.87 11.03
N ILE A 77 -3.68 -13.02 10.41
CA ILE A 77 -3.55 -13.41 9.00
C ILE A 77 -3.36 -14.92 8.91
N SER A 78 -4.27 -15.60 8.19
CA SER A 78 -4.14 -17.04 7.93
C SER A 78 -2.83 -17.38 7.21
N ASP A 79 -2.28 -18.58 7.43
CA ASP A 79 -1.03 -19.02 6.77
C ASP A 79 -1.13 -19.01 5.24
N VAL A 80 -2.33 -19.27 4.68
CA VAL A 80 -2.58 -19.19 3.23
C VAL A 80 -2.45 -17.75 2.72
N ARG A 81 -2.99 -16.78 3.47
CA ARG A 81 -2.86 -15.35 3.14
C ARG A 81 -1.42 -14.86 3.34
N LEU A 82 -0.71 -15.32 4.38
CA LEU A 82 0.69 -14.98 4.61
C LEU A 82 1.61 -15.38 3.44
N LYS A 83 1.35 -16.53 2.79
CA LYS A 83 2.11 -16.95 1.60
C LYS A 83 1.99 -15.96 0.44
N GLN A 84 0.89 -15.20 0.33
CA GLN A 84 0.74 -14.21 -0.73
C GLN A 84 1.79 -13.10 -0.63
N LEU A 85 2.29 -12.81 0.59
CA LEU A 85 3.37 -11.86 0.81
C LEU A 85 4.69 -12.29 0.13
N GLU A 86 4.85 -13.54 -0.32
CA GLU A 86 6.04 -14.00 -1.07
C GLU A 86 6.11 -13.38 -2.46
N ARG A 87 4.98 -12.86 -2.95
CA ARG A 87 4.87 -12.23 -4.27
C ARG A 87 5.24 -10.75 -4.23
N ILE A 88 5.43 -10.19 -3.03
CA ILE A 88 5.84 -8.80 -2.84
C ILE A 88 7.35 -8.72 -3.02
N THR A 89 7.77 -7.93 -3.99
CA THR A 89 9.14 -7.74 -4.47
C THR A 89 9.57 -6.28 -4.48
N ASP A 90 8.66 -5.32 -4.30
CA ASP A 90 9.02 -3.91 -4.15
C ASP A 90 9.80 -3.71 -2.84
N GLU A 91 11.07 -3.33 -2.97
CA GLU A 91 12.02 -3.19 -1.85
C GLU A 91 11.51 -2.28 -0.74
N ARG A 92 10.72 -1.25 -1.09
CA ARG A 92 10.16 -0.28 -0.15
C ARG A 92 9.12 -0.90 0.80
N LEU A 93 8.50 -2.01 0.41
CA LEU A 93 7.50 -2.74 1.20
C LEU A 93 8.10 -3.93 1.96
N LEU A 94 9.31 -4.37 1.63
CA LEU A 94 9.89 -5.61 2.20
C LEU A 94 10.07 -5.54 3.73
N GLY A 95 10.35 -4.35 4.27
CA GLY A 95 10.41 -4.15 5.72
C GLY A 95 9.08 -4.48 6.41
N ALA A 96 7.98 -3.92 5.90
CA ALA A 96 6.64 -4.21 6.39
C ALA A 96 6.26 -5.70 6.19
N VAL A 97 6.60 -6.30 5.05
CA VAL A 97 6.38 -7.73 4.78
C VAL A 97 7.04 -8.61 5.84
N GLN A 98 8.28 -8.32 6.22
CA GLN A 98 9.00 -9.09 7.25
C GLN A 98 8.29 -9.01 8.60
N MET A 99 7.84 -7.82 8.98
CA MET A 99 7.10 -7.62 10.23
C MET A 99 5.75 -8.34 10.22
N MET A 100 4.99 -8.23 9.14
CA MET A 100 3.71 -8.93 8.99
C MET A 100 3.88 -10.45 9.07
N ARG A 101 4.97 -11.00 8.53
CA ARG A 101 5.28 -12.44 8.67
C ARG A 101 5.62 -12.85 10.10
N ARG A 102 6.31 -11.98 10.84
CA ARG A 102 6.70 -12.22 12.23
C ARG A 102 5.48 -12.19 13.14
N GLU A 103 4.70 -11.12 13.04
CA GLU A 103 3.55 -10.88 13.92
C GLU A 103 2.30 -11.65 13.50
N LYS A 104 2.19 -12.01 12.21
CA LYS A 104 1.04 -12.73 11.61
C LYS A 104 -0.30 -12.03 11.82
N LYS A 105 -0.29 -10.70 11.85
CA LYS A 105 -1.45 -9.84 12.10
C LYS A 105 -1.58 -8.80 11.00
N SER A 106 -2.81 -8.36 10.71
CA SER A 106 -3.05 -7.23 9.80
C SER A 106 -2.91 -5.91 10.56
N GLY A 107 -2.69 -4.82 9.83
CA GLY A 107 -2.78 -3.46 10.36
C GLY A 107 -3.69 -2.60 9.49
N TYR A 108 -4.52 -1.77 10.13
CA TYR A 108 -5.46 -0.90 9.43
C TYR A 108 -4.84 0.48 9.21
N GLN A 109 -5.01 1.06 8.02
CA GLN A 109 -4.46 2.39 7.70
C GLN A 109 -4.91 3.48 8.68
N GLU A 110 -6.13 3.38 9.23
CA GLU A 110 -6.70 4.34 10.17
C GLU A 110 -5.95 4.37 11.52
N GLY A 111 -5.24 3.29 11.85
CA GLY A 111 -4.44 3.19 13.07
C GLY A 111 -3.14 4.00 13.05
N ILE A 112 -2.80 4.63 11.93
CA ILE A 112 -1.57 5.43 11.76
C ILE A 112 -1.77 6.90 12.19
N LEU A 113 -3.03 7.32 12.40
CA LEU A 113 -3.44 8.70 12.70
C LEU A 113 -2.92 9.24 14.04
#